data_AF-A0A970ZMX2-F1
#
_entry.id   AF-A0A970ZMX2-F1
#
_cell.length_a   1.000
_cell.length_b   1.000
_cell.length_c   1.000
_cell.angle_alpha   90.00
_cell.angle_beta   90.00
_cell.angle_gamma   90.00
#
_symmetry.space_group_name_H-M   'P 1'
#
loop_
_entity.id
_entity.type
_entity.pdbx_description
1 polymer ?
#
loop_
_entity_poly.entity_id
_entity_poly.type
_entity_poly.pdbx_seq_one_letter_code
_entity_poly.pdbx_strand_id
1 'polypeptide(L)'
;MIYDIGTIAIVIFAALAWGANEPWAMALISISAIALFSVKLISGLWRGNLGSFRFNIFLPLFLLLLFAGLQAVNLVSEPPSGEISLPYTIERHSTLLYLILAAGYVCIMLLTVSGFRSRKRLKLLLYAVLVLGIFEGIYGLVQYLGGYPYIWGYRVPGGIAQG
;
A
#
# COMPACT_ATOMS: atom_id res chain seq x y z
N MET A 1 10.54 -18.19 -0.21
CA MET A 1 11.24 -17.77 1.03
C MET A 1 11.65 -16.32 0.95
N ILE A 2 12.49 -15.94 -0.03
CA ILE A 2 12.92 -14.53 -0.17
C ILE A 2 11.76 -13.55 -0.38
N TYR A 3 10.77 -13.90 -1.22
CA TYR A 3 9.58 -13.07 -1.44
C TYR A 3 8.71 -12.93 -0.20
N ASP A 4 8.63 -13.97 0.64
CA ASP A 4 7.79 -13.95 1.83
C ASP A 4 8.41 -13.04 2.88
N ILE A 5 9.73 -13.16 3.10
CA ILE A 5 10.48 -12.28 4.02
C ILE A 5 10.41 -10.82 3.54
N GLY A 6 10.61 -10.58 2.25
CA GLY A 6 10.47 -9.24 1.66
C GLY A 6 9.07 -8.67 1.86
N THR A 7 8.02 -9.48 1.72
CA THR A 7 6.64 -9.04 1.95
C THR A 7 6.42 -8.65 3.41
N ILE A 8 6.95 -9.42 4.37
CA ILE A 8 6.84 -9.10 5.80
C ILE A 8 7.57 -7.80 6.12
N ALA A 9 8.77 -7.61 5.58
CA ALA A 9 9.52 -6.36 5.76
C ALA A 9 8.74 -5.16 5.21
N ILE A 10 8.12 -5.30 4.03
CA ILE A 10 7.28 -4.24 3.45
C ILE A 10 6.05 -3.98 4.31
N VAL A 11 5.38 -5.00 4.87
CA VAL A 11 4.22 -4.81 5.75
C VAL A 11 4.60 -4.12 7.06
N ILE A 12 5.73 -4.51 7.66
CA ILE A 12 6.26 -3.87 8.86
C ILE A 12 6.57 -2.39 8.58
N PHE A 13 7.30 -2.13 7.49
CA PHE A 13 7.63 -0.78 7.07
C PHE A 13 6.38 0.03 6.72
N ALA A 14 5.37 -0.58 6.11
CA ALA A 14 4.16 0.12 5.72
C ALA A 14 3.39 0.66 6.92
N ALA A 15 3.33 -0.10 8.01
CA ALA A 15 2.68 0.37 9.22
C ALA A 15 3.45 1.54 9.89
N LEU A 16 4.79 1.47 9.92
CA LEU A 16 5.64 2.59 10.36
C LEU A 16 5.47 3.84 9.47
N ALA A 17 5.39 3.63 8.15
CA ALA A 17 5.22 4.70 7.18
C ALA A 17 3.87 5.43 7.33
N TRP A 18 2.81 4.70 7.68
CA TRP A 18 1.52 5.30 8.03
C TRP A 18 1.60 6.12 9.31
N GLY A 19 2.35 5.66 10.32
CA GLY A 19 2.58 6.44 11.54
C GLY A 19 3.27 7.77 11.24
N ALA A 20 4.29 7.78 10.37
CA ALA A 20 4.98 9.01 9.97
C ALA A 20 4.15 9.91 9.02
N ASN A 21 3.21 9.32 8.25
CA ASN A 21 2.38 9.98 7.24
C ASN A 21 3.19 10.78 6.18
N GLU A 22 4.38 10.29 5.84
CA GLU A 22 5.31 10.99 4.95
C GLU A 22 5.20 10.52 3.49
N PRO A 23 5.18 11.43 2.49
CA PRO A 23 5.06 11.06 1.07
C PRO A 23 6.19 10.15 0.57
N TRP A 24 7.42 10.36 1.06
CA TRP A 24 8.57 9.54 0.66
C TRP A 24 8.47 8.10 1.18
N ALA A 25 7.90 7.91 2.38
CA ALA A 25 7.73 6.61 2.98
C ALA A 25 6.64 5.82 2.23
N MET A 26 5.54 6.49 1.88
CA MET A 26 4.48 5.94 1.02
C MET A 26 4.99 5.55 -0.37
N ALA A 27 5.87 6.37 -0.97
CA ALA A 27 6.51 6.06 -2.24
C ALA A 27 7.43 4.83 -2.14
N LEU A 28 8.16 4.68 -1.03
CA LEU A 28 9.04 3.53 -0.82
C LEU A 28 8.22 2.23 -0.68
N ILE A 29 7.07 2.26 0.00
CA ILE A 29 6.13 1.13 0.05
C ILE A 29 5.70 0.73 -1.37
N SER A 30 5.24 1.67 -2.19
CA SER A 30 4.72 1.36 -3.52
C SER A 30 5.82 0.84 -4.46
N ILE A 31 6.99 1.47 -4.47
CA ILE A 31 8.14 1.04 -5.29
C ILE A 31 8.58 -0.37 -4.88
N SER A 32 8.78 -0.62 -3.59
CA SER A 32 9.25 -1.92 -3.10
C SER A 32 8.21 -3.03 -3.35
N ALA A 33 6.93 -2.76 -3.14
CA ALA A 33 5.84 -3.70 -3.38
C ALA A 33 5.73 -4.08 -4.87
N ILE A 34 5.72 -3.08 -5.75
CA ILE A 34 5.62 -3.28 -7.20
C ILE A 34 6.88 -4.01 -7.70
N ALA A 35 8.08 -3.58 -7.29
CA ALA A 35 9.32 -4.22 -7.70
C ALA A 35 9.38 -5.70 -7.26
N LEU A 36 9.06 -5.99 -6.00
CA LEU A 36 9.08 -7.36 -5.49
C LEU A 36 8.03 -8.25 -6.18
N PHE A 37 6.84 -7.70 -6.45
CA PHE A 37 5.80 -8.42 -7.18
C PHE A 37 6.19 -8.69 -8.64
N SER A 38 6.76 -7.70 -9.33
CA SER A 38 7.28 -7.85 -10.70
C SER A 38 8.36 -8.91 -10.78
N VAL A 39 9.35 -8.89 -9.87
CA VAL A 39 10.40 -9.92 -9.82
C VAL A 39 9.78 -11.31 -9.58
N LYS A 40 8.77 -11.42 -8.70
CA LYS A 40 8.07 -12.68 -8.45
C LYS A 40 7.36 -13.17 -9.71
N LEU A 41 6.66 -12.30 -10.43
CA LEU A 41 5.98 -12.65 -11.69
C LEU A 41 6.96 -13.11 -12.77
N ILE A 42 8.04 -12.35 -12.99
CA ILE A 42 9.09 -12.70 -13.96
C ILE A 42 9.70 -14.06 -13.62
N SER A 43 10.01 -14.29 -12.34
CA SER A 43 10.55 -15.58 -11.89
C SER A 43 9.56 -16.74 -12.07
N GLY A 44 8.26 -16.48 -11.90
CA GLY A 44 7.20 -17.47 -12.09
C GLY A 44 6.99 -17.81 -13.56
N LEU A 45 7.03 -16.80 -14.44
CA LEU A 45 7.00 -16.94 -15.90
C LEU A 45 8.15 -17.82 -16.39
N TRP A 46 9.39 -17.53 -15.98
CA TRP A 46 10.57 -18.29 -16.38
C TRP A 46 10.55 -19.74 -15.91
N ARG A 47 9.92 -20.01 -14.76
CA ARG A 47 9.81 -21.36 -14.20
C ARG A 47 8.58 -22.13 -14.70
N GLY A 48 7.75 -21.51 -15.56
CA GLY A 48 6.50 -22.10 -16.04
C GLY A 48 5.46 -22.38 -14.94
N ASN A 49 5.63 -21.82 -13.75
CA ASN A 49 4.80 -22.08 -12.58
C ASN A 49 4.04 -20.81 -12.18
N LEU A 50 3.22 -20.34 -13.10
CA LEU A 50 2.22 -19.30 -12.81
C LEU A 50 1.10 -19.96 -12.01
N GLY A 51 1.11 -19.77 -10.70
CA GLY A 51 0.02 -20.23 -9.86
C GLY A 51 -1.31 -19.64 -10.35
N SER A 52 -2.35 -20.47 -10.48
CA SER A 52 -3.68 -19.99 -10.83
C SER A 52 -4.17 -18.98 -9.79
N PHE A 53 -4.33 -17.72 -10.23
CA PHE A 53 -4.98 -16.70 -9.42
C PHE A 53 -6.50 -16.90 -9.50
N ARG A 54 -7.17 -16.89 -8.34
CA ARG A 54 -8.63 -16.87 -8.28
C ARG A 54 -9.11 -15.46 -8.63
N PHE A 55 -9.17 -15.16 -9.93
CA PHE A 55 -9.49 -13.85 -10.48
C PHE A 55 -10.76 -13.23 -9.87
N ASN A 56 -11.78 -14.07 -9.58
CA ASN A 56 -13.06 -13.61 -9.04
C ASN A 56 -12.96 -12.96 -7.64
N ILE A 57 -11.99 -13.37 -6.81
CA ILE A 57 -11.79 -12.78 -5.47
C ILE A 57 -11.14 -11.39 -5.58
N PHE A 58 -10.35 -11.15 -6.62
CA PHE A 58 -9.63 -9.89 -6.84
C PHE A 58 -10.36 -8.95 -7.80
N LEU A 59 -11.47 -9.38 -8.39
CA LEU A 59 -12.30 -8.59 -9.29
C LEU A 59 -12.64 -7.19 -8.74
N PRO A 60 -13.11 -7.00 -7.49
CA PRO A 60 -13.42 -5.65 -6.99
C PRO A 60 -12.18 -4.75 -6.92
N LEU A 61 -11.01 -5.31 -6.60
CA LEU A 61 -9.75 -4.56 -6.55
C LEU A 61 -9.28 -4.15 -7.95
N PHE A 62 -9.42 -5.05 -8.93
CA PHE A 62 -9.14 -4.73 -10.32
C PHE A 62 -10.10 -3.68 -10.87
N LEU A 63 -11.40 -3.74 -10.52
CA LEU A 63 -12.37 -2.72 -10.89
C LEU A 63 -12.06 -1.37 -10.26
N LEU A 64 -11.62 -1.34 -9.00
CA LEU A 64 -11.19 -0.12 -8.32
C LEU A 64 -9.98 0.50 -9.03
N LEU A 65 -8.95 -0.31 -9.32
CA LEU A 65 -7.77 0.15 -10.04
C LEU A 65 -8.11 0.61 -11.47
N LEU A 66 -9.02 -0.09 -12.15
CA LEU A 66 -9.49 0.28 -13.47
C LEU A 66 -10.24 1.62 -13.42
N PHE A 67 -11.13 1.81 -12.46
CA PHE A 67 -11.88 3.04 -12.28
C PHE A 67 -10.96 4.22 -11.97
N ALA A 68 -10.01 4.04 -11.05
CA ALA A 68 -9.00 5.04 -10.74
C ALA A 68 -8.05 5.30 -11.93
N GLY A 69 -7.74 4.27 -12.72
CA GLY A 69 -6.97 4.39 -13.96
C GLY A 69 -7.73 5.17 -15.05
N LEU A 70 -9.04 4.96 -15.17
CA LEU A 70 -9.89 5.73 -16.09
C LEU A 70 -9.98 7.20 -15.66
N GLN A 71 -10.02 7.49 -14.36
CA GLN A 71 -9.85 8.86 -13.85
C GLN A 71 -8.50 9.46 -14.26
N ALA A 72 -7.44 8.66 -14.25
CA ALA A 72 -6.11 9.09 -14.67
C ALA A 72 -5.98 9.28 -16.20
N VAL A 73 -6.69 8.51 -17.04
CA VAL A 73 -6.65 8.68 -18.50
C VAL A 73 -7.36 9.96 -18.95
N ASN A 74 -8.44 10.35 -18.27
CA ASN A 74 -9.12 11.63 -18.49
C ASN A 74 -8.26 12.86 -18.07
N LEU A 75 -7.05 12.65 -17.55
CA LEU A 75 -6.05 13.71 -17.32
C LEU A 75 -5.38 14.23 -18.60
N VAL A 76 -5.38 13.41 -19.67
CA VAL A 76 -4.61 13.67 -20.90
C VAL A 76 -5.43 14.45 -21.93
N SER A 77 -6.75 14.34 -21.88
CA SER A 77 -7.66 14.99 -22.82
C SER A 77 -8.25 16.25 -22.18
N GLU A 78 -7.86 17.43 -22.64
CA GLU A 78 -8.64 18.64 -22.31
C GLU A 78 -10.07 18.46 -22.85
N PRO A 79 -11.10 18.53 -22.00
CA PRO A 79 -12.47 18.40 -22.49
C PRO A 79 -12.78 19.62 -23.37
N PRO A 80 -13.39 19.43 -24.56
CA PRO A 80 -13.97 20.53 -25.29
C PRO A 80 -14.99 21.23 -24.39
N SER A 81 -14.91 22.56 -24.37
CA SER A 81 -15.69 23.45 -23.51
C SER A 81 -17.18 23.05 -23.43
N GLY A 82 -17.61 22.54 -22.27
CA GLY A 82 -19.03 22.40 -21.92
C GLY A 82 -19.53 20.98 -21.60
N GLU A 83 -18.74 19.93 -21.80
CA GLU A 83 -19.20 18.56 -21.49
C GLU A 83 -18.63 18.03 -20.17
N ILE A 84 -19.53 17.57 -19.29
CA ILE A 84 -19.16 16.86 -18.05
C ILE A 84 -18.67 15.46 -18.46
N SER A 85 -17.38 15.33 -18.70
CA SER A 85 -16.71 14.04 -18.85
C SER A 85 -16.57 13.39 -17.47
N LEU A 86 -17.52 12.52 -17.14
CA LEU A 86 -17.33 11.56 -16.06
C LEU A 86 -16.22 10.57 -16.48
N PRO A 87 -15.24 10.24 -15.63
CA PRO A 87 -15.02 10.67 -14.25
C PRO A 87 -14.04 11.87 -14.11
N TYR A 88 -14.47 12.86 -13.33
CA TYR A 88 -13.77 14.12 -13.08
C TYR A 88 -12.79 14.00 -11.89
N THR A 89 -11.53 14.37 -12.10
CA THR A 89 -10.55 14.55 -11.03
C THR A 89 -10.31 16.04 -10.76
N ILE A 90 -10.37 16.41 -9.49
CA ILE A 90 -10.17 17.79 -9.01
C ILE A 90 -8.68 18.15 -9.01
N GLU A 91 -7.80 17.17 -8.74
CA GLU A 91 -6.35 17.41 -8.61
C GLU A 91 -5.53 16.28 -9.24
N ARG A 92 -4.91 16.60 -10.38
CA ARG A 92 -4.21 15.64 -11.25
C ARG A 92 -3.06 14.91 -10.55
N HIS A 93 -2.25 15.65 -9.80
CA HIS A 93 -1.02 15.11 -9.20
C HIS A 93 -1.34 14.15 -8.05
N SER A 94 -2.27 14.55 -7.19
CA SER A 94 -2.74 13.74 -6.06
C SER A 94 -3.40 12.43 -6.54
N THR A 95 -4.24 12.47 -7.58
CA THR A 95 -4.88 11.24 -8.12
C THR A 95 -3.85 10.22 -8.61
N LEU A 96 -2.79 10.65 -9.31
CA LEU A 96 -1.73 9.74 -9.77
C LEU A 96 -0.94 9.14 -8.61
N LEU A 97 -0.60 9.94 -7.60
CA LEU A 97 0.12 9.46 -6.42
C LEU A 97 -0.69 8.40 -5.66
N TYR A 98 -1.98 8.66 -5.41
CA TYR A 98 -2.85 7.70 -4.75
C TYR A 98 -3.14 6.47 -5.60
N LEU A 99 -3.18 6.58 -6.93
CA LEU A 99 -3.28 5.43 -7.83
C LEU A 99 -2.06 4.52 -7.72
N ILE A 100 -0.86 5.08 -7.75
CA ILE A 100 0.39 4.31 -7.60
C ILE A 100 0.44 3.65 -6.22
N LEU A 101 0.03 4.39 -5.18
CA LEU A 101 -0.04 3.86 -3.82
C LEU A 101 -1.05 2.71 -3.70
N ALA A 102 -2.25 2.87 -4.28
CA ALA A 102 -3.26 1.82 -4.32
C ALA A 102 -2.76 0.57 -5.07
N ALA A 103 -2.10 0.75 -6.22
CA ALA A 103 -1.48 -0.34 -6.95
C ALA A 103 -0.39 -1.06 -6.11
N GLY A 104 0.37 -0.31 -5.32
CA GLY A 104 1.32 -0.84 -4.34
C GLY A 104 0.63 -1.75 -3.30
N TYR A 105 -0.48 -1.30 -2.71
CA TYR A 105 -1.24 -2.13 -1.76
C TYR A 105 -1.83 -3.38 -2.40
N VAL A 106 -2.33 -3.29 -3.63
CA VAL A 106 -2.79 -4.47 -4.37
C VAL A 106 -1.64 -5.45 -4.58
N CYS A 107 -0.43 -4.98 -4.90
CA CYS A 107 0.75 -5.82 -5.01
C CYS A 107 1.10 -6.52 -3.68
N ILE A 108 1.07 -5.80 -2.54
CA ILE A 108 1.29 -6.39 -1.20
C ILE A 108 0.26 -7.48 -0.91
N MET A 109 -1.02 -7.23 -1.22
CA MET A 109 -2.08 -8.20 -1.02
C MET A 109 -1.87 -9.44 -1.88
N LEU A 110 -1.55 -9.27 -3.17
CA LEU A 110 -1.29 -10.38 -4.08
C LEU A 110 -0.05 -11.17 -3.65
N LEU A 111 1.02 -10.50 -3.21
CA LEU A 111 2.21 -11.12 -2.63
C LEU A 111 1.86 -11.97 -1.41
N THR A 112 1.01 -11.44 -0.53
CA THR A 112 0.58 -12.11 0.70
C THR A 112 -0.28 -13.34 0.41
N VAL A 113 -1.31 -13.22 -0.45
CA VAL A 113 -2.18 -14.35 -0.79
C VAL A 113 -1.42 -15.46 -1.54
N SER A 114 -0.49 -15.08 -2.42
CA SER A 114 0.26 -16.05 -3.21
C SER A 114 1.45 -16.67 -2.46
N GLY A 115 2.06 -15.98 -1.49
CA GLY A 115 3.25 -16.43 -0.76
C GLY A 115 2.96 -17.27 0.49
N PHE A 116 1.91 -16.92 1.25
CA PHE A 116 1.68 -17.45 2.61
C PHE A 116 0.80 -18.71 2.64
N ARG A 117 1.08 -19.68 1.77
CA ARG A 117 0.36 -20.97 1.76
C ARG A 117 0.65 -21.87 2.97
N SER A 118 1.76 -21.63 3.69
CA SER A 118 2.14 -22.43 4.85
C SER A 118 1.62 -21.81 6.16
N ARG A 119 0.97 -22.63 7.01
CA ARG A 119 0.49 -22.20 8.34
C ARG A 119 1.59 -21.58 9.21
N LYS A 120 2.84 -22.04 9.10
CA LYS A 120 3.97 -21.47 9.86
C LYS A 120 4.25 -20.02 9.45
N ARG A 121 4.23 -19.72 8.16
CA ARG A 121 4.49 -18.37 7.62
C ARG A 121 3.35 -17.42 7.93
N LEU A 122 2.10 -17.91 7.83
CA LEU A 122 0.93 -17.11 8.21
C LEU A 122 0.98 -16.72 9.69
N LYS A 123 1.33 -17.67 10.58
CA LYS A 123 1.53 -17.37 12.01
C LYS A 123 2.60 -16.30 12.22
N LEU A 124 3.72 -16.38 11.51
CA LEU A 124 4.80 -15.39 11.63
C LEU A 124 4.34 -13.99 11.16
N LEU A 125 3.59 -13.90 10.06
CA LEU A 125 2.98 -12.64 9.61
C LEU A 125 2.02 -12.09 10.68
N LEU A 126 1.15 -12.93 11.24
CA LEU A 126 0.21 -12.53 12.28
C LEU A 126 0.93 -12.04 13.53
N TYR A 127 1.99 -12.72 13.98
CA TYR A 127 2.81 -12.26 15.09
C TYR A 127 3.49 -10.93 14.80
N ALA A 128 4.02 -10.72 13.59
CA ALA A 128 4.63 -9.46 13.20
C ALA A 128 3.61 -8.31 13.25
N VAL A 129 2.41 -8.50 12.69
CA VAL A 129 1.34 -7.49 12.72
C VAL A 129 0.87 -7.22 14.15
N LEU A 130 0.73 -8.25 14.98
CA LEU A 130 0.27 -8.11 16.36
C LEU A 130 1.30 -7.36 17.22
N VAL A 131 2.58 -7.74 17.14
CA VAL A 131 3.66 -7.04 17.87
C VAL A 131 3.75 -5.60 17.43
N LEU A 132 3.63 -5.35 16.13
CA LEU A 132 3.69 -4.00 15.60
C LEU A 132 2.48 -3.16 16.01
N GLY A 133 1.27 -3.72 16.01
CA GLY A 133 0.07 -3.02 16.49
C GLY A 133 0.14 -2.68 17.97
N ILE A 134 0.69 -3.59 18.80
CA ILE A 134 0.95 -3.29 20.22
C ILE A 134 1.97 -2.16 20.35
N PHE A 135 3.05 -2.22 19.56
CA PHE A 135 4.10 -1.21 19.59
C PHE A 135 3.59 0.18 19.18
N GLU A 136 2.87 0.29 18.06
CA GLU A 136 2.23 1.53 17.61
C GLU A 136 1.19 2.03 18.63
N GLY A 137 0.40 1.13 19.23
CA GLY A 137 -0.57 1.51 20.25
C GLY A 137 0.08 2.08 21.52
N ILE A 138 1.16 1.46 22.00
CA ILE A 138 1.93 1.99 23.15
C ILE A 138 2.57 3.33 22.77
N TYR A 139 3.15 3.41 21.58
CA TYR A 139 3.77 4.63 21.08
C TYR A 139 2.77 5.80 21.00
N GLY A 140 1.61 5.59 20.37
CA GLY A 140 0.53 6.57 20.30
C GLY A 140 -0.01 6.96 21.68
N LEU A 141 -0.13 6.01 22.61
CA LEU A 141 -0.55 6.30 23.99
C LEU A 141 0.47 7.20 24.73
N VAL A 142 1.76 6.89 24.63
CA VAL A 142 2.83 7.72 25.22
C VAL A 142 2.83 9.11 24.61
N GLN A 143 2.60 9.22 23.31
CA GLN A 143 2.54 10.49 22.61
C GLN A 143 1.33 11.34 23.03
N TYR A 144 0.16 10.71 23.14
CA TYR A 144 -1.06 11.36 23.59
C TYR A 144 -0.93 11.88 25.03
N LEU A 145 -0.43 11.04 25.95
CA LEU A 145 -0.27 11.41 27.36
C LEU A 145 0.88 12.39 27.58
N GLY A 146 1.93 12.32 26.76
CA GLY A 146 3.10 13.19 26.85
C GLY A 146 2.89 14.57 26.23
N GLY A 147 1.77 14.81 25.53
CA GLY A 147 1.50 16.08 24.86
C GLY A 147 2.52 16.44 23.77
N TYR A 148 3.27 15.45 23.26
CA TYR A 148 4.31 15.68 22.28
C TYR A 148 3.69 15.92 20.89
N PRO A 149 4.00 17.04 20.21
CA PRO A 149 3.50 17.30 18.86
C PRO A 149 4.30 16.54 17.79
N TYR A 150 5.07 15.49 18.15
CA TYR A 150 6.03 14.84 17.25
C TYR A 150 5.77 13.35 17.07
N ILE A 151 5.44 12.90 15.84
CA ILE A 151 5.43 11.47 15.48
C ILE A 151 6.77 11.12 14.82
N TRP A 152 7.48 10.11 15.32
CA TRP A 152 8.79 9.66 14.84
C TRP A 152 9.85 10.78 14.69
N GLY A 153 9.76 11.83 15.51
CA GLY A 153 10.67 12.99 15.48
C GLY A 153 10.21 14.16 14.59
N TYR A 154 9.04 14.08 13.96
CA TYR A 154 8.52 15.10 13.04
C TYR A 154 7.25 15.77 13.57
N ARG A 155 7.19 17.10 13.46
CA ARG A 155 6.15 17.94 14.08
C ARG A 155 4.85 17.88 13.29
N VAL A 156 3.75 17.50 13.94
CA VAL A 156 2.40 17.49 13.34
C VAL A 156 1.84 18.93 13.32
N PRO A 157 1.46 19.49 12.15
CA PRO A 157 0.86 20.81 12.06
C PRO A 157 -0.61 20.71 12.47
N GLY A 158 -0.91 20.97 13.74
CA GLY A 158 -2.30 20.97 14.23
C GLY A 158 -2.50 20.78 15.73
N GLY A 159 -1.48 20.40 16.50
CA GLY A 159 -1.58 20.17 17.95
C GLY A 159 -1.07 18.80 18.37
N ILE A 160 -1.67 18.23 19.41
CA ILE A 160 -1.31 16.91 19.95
C ILE A 160 -1.51 15.87 18.84
N ALA A 161 -0.45 15.13 18.55
CA ALA A 161 -0.49 14.05 17.58
C ALA A 161 -1.37 12.90 18.09
N GLN A 162 -2.35 12.51 17.29
CA GLN A 162 -3.19 11.34 17.52
C GLN A 162 -2.67 10.24 16.57
N GLY A 163 -1.93 9.29 17.13
CA GLY A 163 -1.52 8.06 16.43
C GLY A 163 -2.65 7.05 16.36
#